data_AF-A0A4U3M1K6-F1
#
_entry.id   AF-A0A4U3M1K6-F1
#
_cell.length_a   1.000
_cell.length_b   1.000
_cell.length_c   1.000
_cell.angle_alpha   90.00
_cell.angle_beta   90.00
_cell.angle_gamma   90.00
#
_symmetry.space_group_name_H-M   'P 1'
#
loop_
_entity.id
_entity.type
_entity.pdbx_description
1 polymer ?
#
loop_
_entity_poly.entity_id
_entity_poly.type
_entity_poly.pdbx_seq_one_letter_code
_entity_poly.pdbx_strand_id
1 'polypeptide(L)'
;MADAQVGDLIRSINRLVERDTGSWSLAVGNQIAQRVTRSDQRRLRLLVDNLDIPARLAPRPGEADQRAGIRDALVETVASCAGVLEPREPAPESLYSYGQSRFEAANSRLYAQYETPRLVAELRPDGRPDDLGIFPPPRIEGDVLAAHAAVVAISARTGRPERVVLRELVAAGRGAHATAAARMLLQSRPGFTALPASERNDLTTRIADDLEAQFENHEREAPGPEIGAVLADRQQLAGFGSTAITTASQDANEEIAHLHQYFDTIGWPPAVARPDSVAELCGQIQGAVGEVLDAPNSRWDGGIESGGGAATTLKLPREQAVALGKLLESSRTHPLDASDATAAREAFQFVAAEYARWAVPEEFDERHEAAVGAVAAEYATIEQAVGTAFAEDNLRDLADRSLPYELAIQVRQARAPEPDGRLAPAARSFAAVIDKAVGAEEGVTLRRMAGESAPRMVQAAVGDLVAGSGVQAVERPFALSRITDEVDLQFAALPGVLDNALYDDSAPEYGTLVGEVAVKMSETYAEAPGMARRESLAREQESAARFASGHDPALTRPQAQAPAASQTTARTTSNADPKRPTLDR
;
A
#
# COMPACT_ATOMS: atom_id res chain seq x y z
N MET A 1 20.49 12.93 33.46
CA MET A 1 20.87 13.75 32.28
C MET A 1 21.74 12.99 31.27
N ALA A 2 22.62 12.07 31.67
CA ALA A 2 23.54 11.32 30.78
C ALA A 2 22.91 10.28 29.81
N ASP A 3 21.62 9.92 29.94
CA ASP A 3 20.95 9.00 29.00
C ASP A 3 20.46 9.68 27.71
N ALA A 4 20.17 10.99 27.77
CA ALA A 4 19.70 11.73 26.61
C ALA A 4 20.79 11.84 25.53
N GLN A 5 22.04 12.13 25.93
CA GLN A 5 23.16 12.31 24.99
C GLN A 5 23.60 11.00 24.30
N VAL A 6 23.47 9.85 24.98
CA VAL A 6 23.66 8.53 24.34
C VAL A 6 22.55 8.25 23.33
N GLY A 7 21.31 8.60 23.66
CA GLY A 7 20.19 8.57 22.72
C GLY A 7 20.44 9.44 21.49
N ASP A 8 21.01 10.64 21.65
CA ASP A 8 21.35 11.56 20.55
C ASP A 8 22.40 10.98 19.61
N LEU A 9 23.42 10.31 20.16
CA LEU A 9 24.43 9.61 19.38
C LEU A 9 23.82 8.47 18.56
N ILE A 10 22.99 7.63 19.19
CA ILE A 10 22.30 6.52 18.51
C ILE A 10 21.40 7.05 17.39
N ARG A 11 20.63 8.13 17.64
CA ARG A 11 19.80 8.78 16.61
C ARG A 11 20.63 9.37 15.47
N SER A 12 21.85 9.82 15.75
CA SER A 12 22.76 10.33 14.72
C SER A 12 23.34 9.19 13.87
N ILE A 13 23.69 8.06 14.48
CA ILE A 13 24.08 6.84 13.76
C ILE A 13 22.93 6.35 12.87
N ASN A 14 21.71 6.30 13.39
CA ASN A 14 20.53 5.92 12.62
C ASN A 14 20.35 6.79 11.37
N ARG A 15 20.45 8.12 11.51
CA ARG A 15 20.39 9.05 10.36
C ARG A 15 21.49 8.82 9.33
N LEU A 16 22.68 8.39 9.75
CA LEU A 16 23.75 8.04 8.82
C LEU A 16 23.45 6.75 8.07
N VAL A 17 22.89 5.74 8.75
CA VAL A 17 22.44 4.50 8.11
C VAL A 17 21.32 4.79 7.10
N GLU A 18 20.31 5.57 7.50
CA GLU A 18 19.22 6.00 6.61
C GLU A 18 19.73 6.72 5.36
N ARG A 19 20.68 7.65 5.53
CA ARG A 19 21.31 8.36 4.42
C ARG A 19 22.12 7.43 3.52
N ASP A 20 22.82 6.45 4.09
CA ASP A 20 23.67 5.55 3.33
C ASP A 20 22.89 4.54 2.51
N THR A 21 21.81 4.02 3.07
CA THR A 21 20.95 3.02 2.44
C THR A 21 19.87 3.67 1.58
N GLY A 22 19.51 4.93 1.87
CA GLY A 22 18.36 5.63 1.29
C GLY A 22 17.02 5.08 1.80
N SER A 23 17.00 4.49 3.00
CA SER A 23 15.79 3.93 3.63
C SER A 23 15.49 4.63 4.95
N TRP A 24 14.27 4.49 5.46
CA TRP A 24 13.82 5.13 6.71
C TRP A 24 13.87 4.13 7.85
N SER A 25 13.98 4.59 9.09
CA SER A 25 13.91 3.73 10.27
C SER A 25 12.49 3.66 10.83
N LEU A 26 12.01 2.44 11.12
CA LEU A 26 10.75 2.22 11.82
C LEU A 26 10.82 2.65 13.30
N ALA A 27 12.02 2.74 13.87
CA ALA A 27 12.21 3.05 15.28
C ALA A 27 12.43 4.55 15.49
N VAL A 28 11.35 5.30 15.70
CA VAL A 28 11.39 6.77 15.84
C VAL A 28 11.66 7.19 17.30
N GLY A 29 12.37 8.31 17.48
CA GLY A 29 12.56 8.93 18.79
C GLY A 29 13.39 8.08 19.76
N ASN A 30 12.82 7.73 20.91
CA ASN A 30 13.52 6.92 21.92
C ASN A 30 13.47 5.41 21.65
N GLN A 31 12.67 4.97 20.68
CA GLN A 31 12.53 3.54 20.35
C GLN A 31 13.84 2.95 19.80
N ILE A 32 14.59 3.72 19.00
CA ILE A 32 15.88 3.27 18.48
C ILE A 32 16.92 3.06 19.59
N ALA A 33 16.91 3.91 20.62
CA ALA A 33 17.82 3.76 21.76
C ALA A 33 17.53 2.47 22.52
N GLN A 34 16.26 2.04 22.59
CA GLN A 34 15.86 0.78 23.24
C GLN A 34 16.31 -0.47 22.49
N ARG A 35 16.66 -0.37 21.20
CA ARG A 35 17.18 -1.48 20.39
C ARG A 35 18.63 -1.82 20.73
N VAL A 36 19.39 -0.85 21.24
CA VAL A 36 20.79 -1.04 21.65
C VAL A 36 20.83 -1.58 23.09
N THR A 37 21.67 -2.59 23.34
CA THR A 37 21.75 -3.20 24.68
C THR A 37 22.22 -2.20 25.74
N ARG A 38 21.77 -2.35 26.99
CA ARG A 38 22.25 -1.51 28.11
C ARG A 38 23.77 -1.59 28.31
N SER A 39 24.41 -2.69 27.89
CA SER A 39 25.86 -2.84 27.95
C SER A 39 26.53 -1.95 26.91
N ASP A 40 26.05 -1.97 25.67
CA ASP A 40 26.60 -1.16 24.59
C ASP A 40 26.31 0.32 24.79
N GLN A 41 25.13 0.69 25.30
CA GLN A 41 24.84 2.06 25.72
C GLN A 41 25.83 2.57 26.79
N ARG A 42 26.24 1.73 27.76
CA ARG A 42 27.26 2.11 28.75
C ARG A 42 28.63 2.32 28.12
N ARG A 43 29.00 1.51 27.13
CA ARG A 43 30.26 1.67 26.37
C ARG A 43 30.23 2.94 25.53
N LEU A 44 29.13 3.19 24.83
CA LEU A 44 28.93 4.40 24.05
C LEU A 44 28.90 5.67 24.91
N ARG A 45 28.48 5.60 26.17
CA ARG A 45 28.55 6.75 27.09
C ARG A 45 29.98 7.29 27.22
N LEU A 46 30.99 6.42 27.27
CA LEU A 46 32.40 6.83 27.31
C LEU A 46 32.79 7.64 26.06
N LEU A 47 32.25 7.26 24.90
CA LEU A 47 32.42 8.01 23.66
C LEU A 47 31.71 9.36 23.73
N VAL A 48 30.46 9.39 24.19
CA VAL A 48 29.67 10.62 24.30
C VAL A 48 30.35 11.65 25.18
N ASP A 49 30.89 11.22 26.33
CA ASP A 49 31.60 12.08 27.27
C ASP A 49 32.93 12.63 26.72
N ASN A 50 33.42 12.08 25.59
CA ASN A 50 34.68 12.45 24.95
C ASN A 50 34.51 12.70 23.44
N LEU A 51 33.30 13.02 22.96
CA LEU A 51 33.02 13.22 21.53
C LEU A 51 33.82 14.39 20.96
N ASP A 52 34.14 15.39 21.79
CA ASP A 52 34.97 16.55 21.47
C ASP A 52 36.42 16.18 21.17
N ILE A 53 37.01 15.30 21.98
CA ILE A 53 38.40 14.84 21.85
C ILE A 53 38.48 13.34 22.17
N PRO A 54 38.13 12.44 21.24
CA PRO A 54 38.08 11.00 21.51
C PRO A 54 39.46 10.39 21.79
N ALA A 55 40.53 11.08 21.41
CA ALA A 55 41.90 10.73 21.79
C ALA A 55 42.10 10.64 23.32
N ARG A 56 41.25 11.29 24.14
CA ARG A 56 41.24 11.14 25.61
C ARG A 56 40.94 9.71 26.08
N LEU A 57 40.32 8.90 25.23
CA LEU A 57 40.02 7.49 25.48
C LEU A 57 41.23 6.56 25.27
N ALA A 58 42.37 7.09 24.83
CA ALA A 58 43.59 6.30 24.72
C ALA A 58 44.02 5.76 26.11
N PRO A 59 44.40 4.47 26.22
CA PRO A 59 44.74 3.87 27.49
C PRO A 59 46.03 4.48 28.06
N ARG A 60 46.07 4.66 29.38
CA ARG A 60 47.33 4.97 30.08
C ARG A 60 48.18 3.68 30.20
N PRO A 61 49.50 3.79 30.44
CA PRO A 61 50.34 2.62 30.66
C PRO A 61 49.78 1.70 31.75
N GLY A 62 49.47 0.44 31.40
CA GLY A 62 48.92 -0.56 32.30
C GLY A 62 47.38 -0.60 32.39
N GLU A 63 46.66 0.30 31.71
CA GLU A 63 45.20 0.29 31.64
C GLU A 63 44.71 -0.50 30.40
N ALA A 64 43.53 -1.12 30.52
CA ALA A 64 42.88 -1.79 29.39
C ALA A 64 42.35 -0.76 28.37
N ASP A 65 42.52 -1.04 27.07
CA ASP A 65 42.03 -0.16 26.00
C ASP A 65 40.50 -0.23 25.86
N GLN A 66 39.81 0.76 26.44
CA GLN A 66 38.35 0.86 26.39
C GLN A 66 37.82 1.14 24.98
N ARG A 67 38.65 1.65 24.06
CA ARG A 67 38.23 1.97 22.68
C ARG A 67 37.84 0.73 21.91
N ALA A 68 38.42 -0.43 22.22
CA ALA A 68 38.00 -1.70 21.62
C ALA A 68 36.52 -2.00 21.89
N GLY A 69 36.09 -1.89 23.16
CA GLY A 69 34.69 -2.08 23.53
C GLY A 69 33.75 -1.03 22.94
N ILE A 70 34.23 0.21 22.75
CA ILE A 70 33.47 1.28 22.09
C ILE A 70 33.28 0.96 20.60
N ARG A 71 34.32 0.51 19.89
CA ARG A 71 34.22 0.11 18.47
C ARG A 71 33.24 -1.05 18.30
N ASP A 72 33.31 -2.07 19.14
CA ASP A 72 32.37 -3.19 19.13
C ASP A 72 30.93 -2.71 19.37
N ALA A 73 30.72 -1.81 20.33
CA ALA A 73 29.40 -1.22 20.61
C ALA A 73 28.86 -0.37 19.44
N LEU A 74 29.73 0.34 18.71
CA LEU A 74 29.35 1.08 17.50
C LEU A 74 28.90 0.14 16.38
N VAL A 75 29.61 -0.96 16.16
CA VAL A 75 29.24 -1.98 15.16
C VAL A 75 27.86 -2.57 15.49
N GLU A 76 27.62 -2.99 16.74
CA GLU A 76 26.31 -3.52 17.13
C GLU A 76 25.20 -2.45 17.04
N THR A 77 25.52 -1.18 17.27
CA THR A 77 24.55 -0.08 17.12
C THR A 77 24.19 0.14 15.65
N VAL A 78 25.16 0.13 14.75
CA VAL A 78 24.91 0.21 13.29
C VAL A 78 24.09 -0.99 12.83
N ALA A 79 24.41 -2.20 13.28
CA ALA A 79 23.64 -3.41 12.96
C ALA A 79 22.19 -3.29 13.45
N SER A 80 21.99 -2.77 14.66
CA SER A 80 20.65 -2.53 15.24
C SER A 80 19.86 -1.47 14.48
N CYS A 81 20.51 -0.43 13.96
CA CYS A 81 19.86 0.58 13.12
C CYS A 81 19.50 0.04 11.73
N ALA A 82 20.37 -0.78 11.12
CA ALA A 82 20.11 -1.44 9.85
C ALA A 82 18.92 -2.43 9.94
N GLY A 83 18.84 -3.20 11.02
CA GLY A 83 17.76 -4.17 11.25
C GLY A 83 16.40 -3.58 11.65
N VAL A 84 16.25 -2.26 11.67
CA VAL A 84 14.95 -1.60 11.88
C VAL A 84 14.58 -0.66 10.74
N LEU A 85 15.28 -0.76 9.61
CA LEU A 85 14.90 -0.03 8.41
C LEU A 85 13.52 -0.50 7.94
N GLU A 86 12.68 0.47 7.63
CA GLU A 86 11.37 0.28 7.02
C GLU A 86 11.54 -0.50 5.73
N PRO A 87 10.78 -1.59 5.57
CA PRO A 87 10.85 -2.32 4.34
C PRO A 87 10.31 -1.46 3.20
N ARG A 88 11.06 -1.40 2.10
CA ARG A 88 10.65 -0.66 0.88
C ARG A 88 9.42 -1.26 0.21
N GLU A 89 9.04 -2.45 0.64
CA GLU A 89 7.94 -3.27 0.15
C GLU A 89 7.21 -3.88 1.35
N PRO A 90 5.88 -4.07 1.33
CA PRO A 90 5.24 -4.96 2.30
C PRO A 90 5.95 -6.30 2.20
N ALA A 91 6.64 -6.68 3.27
CA ALA A 91 7.19 -8.01 3.39
C ALA A 91 6.00 -8.96 3.54
N PRO A 92 5.89 -10.03 2.74
CA PRO A 92 4.87 -11.04 3.00
C PRO A 92 4.98 -11.50 4.46
N GLU A 93 3.84 -11.70 5.12
CA GLU A 93 3.83 -12.33 6.44
C GLU A 93 4.45 -13.72 6.28
N SER A 94 5.68 -13.88 6.78
CA SER A 94 6.35 -15.18 6.73
C SER A 94 5.53 -16.18 7.54
N LEU A 95 5.33 -17.36 6.97
CA LEU A 95 4.79 -18.54 7.68
C LEU A 95 5.62 -18.89 8.94
N TYR A 96 6.84 -18.36 9.06
CA TYR A 96 7.79 -18.63 10.14
C TYR A 96 8.34 -17.33 10.76
N SER A 97 7.64 -16.82 11.78
CA SER A 97 8.00 -15.59 12.53
C SER A 97 9.44 -15.55 13.10
N TYR A 98 10.10 -16.70 13.24
CA TYR A 98 11.48 -16.80 13.74
C TYR A 98 12.56 -16.73 12.63
N GLY A 99 12.25 -17.14 11.39
CA GLY A 99 13.21 -17.33 10.29
C GLY A 99 13.68 -16.03 9.61
N GLN A 100 12.75 -15.08 9.35
CA GLN A 100 13.05 -13.76 8.77
C GLN A 100 14.17 -13.03 9.52
N SER A 101 14.31 -13.28 10.82
CA SER A 101 15.29 -12.60 11.68
C SER A 101 16.74 -12.95 11.35
N ARG A 102 17.06 -14.13 10.79
CA ARG A 102 18.45 -14.61 10.76
C ARG A 102 19.22 -14.17 9.52
N PHE A 103 18.67 -14.34 8.33
CA PHE A 103 19.29 -13.81 7.10
C PHE A 103 19.36 -12.28 7.13
N GLU A 104 18.31 -11.62 7.64
CA GLU A 104 18.27 -10.18 7.89
C GLU A 104 19.34 -9.75 8.90
N ALA A 105 19.39 -10.36 10.10
CA ALA A 105 20.36 -9.98 11.12
C ALA A 105 21.80 -10.25 10.67
N ALA A 106 22.04 -11.34 9.93
CA ALA A 106 23.35 -11.65 9.38
C ALA A 106 23.81 -10.60 8.36
N ASN A 107 22.94 -10.16 7.44
CA ASN A 107 23.23 -9.09 6.50
C ASN A 107 23.39 -7.72 7.19
N SER A 108 22.55 -7.40 8.17
CA SER A 108 22.64 -6.17 8.96
C SER A 108 23.96 -6.09 9.74
N ARG A 109 24.39 -7.20 10.35
CA ARG A 109 25.70 -7.31 11.01
C ARG A 109 26.85 -7.26 10.02
N LEU A 110 26.75 -7.94 8.88
CA LEU A 110 27.76 -7.89 7.83
C LEU A 110 27.97 -6.46 7.34
N TYR A 111 26.88 -5.74 7.05
CA TYR A 111 26.88 -4.32 6.71
C TYR A 111 27.56 -3.48 7.78
N ALA A 112 27.20 -3.68 9.06
CA ALA A 112 27.82 -2.96 10.15
C ALA A 112 29.32 -3.23 10.27
N GLN A 113 29.78 -4.47 10.07
CA GLN A 113 31.20 -4.82 10.12
C GLN A 113 32.02 -4.09 9.04
N TYR A 114 31.44 -3.87 7.84
CA TYR A 114 32.11 -3.15 6.76
C TYR A 114 31.98 -1.62 6.84
N GLU A 115 30.81 -1.11 7.19
CA GLU A 115 30.47 0.31 7.00
C GLU A 115 30.68 1.17 8.25
N THR A 116 30.68 0.57 9.46
CA THR A 116 30.87 1.32 10.72
C THR A 116 32.09 2.24 10.71
N PRO A 117 33.30 1.82 10.26
CA PRO A 117 34.47 2.69 10.27
C PRO A 117 34.26 3.99 9.47
N ARG A 118 33.57 3.90 8.33
CA ARG A 118 33.27 5.04 7.47
C ARG A 118 32.14 5.89 8.06
N LEU A 119 31.04 5.27 8.49
CA LEU A 119 29.90 6.00 9.07
C LEU A 119 30.32 6.78 10.33
N VAL A 120 31.15 6.18 11.19
CA VAL A 120 31.64 6.83 12.41
C VAL A 120 32.62 7.97 12.13
N ALA A 121 33.32 7.97 10.98
CA ALA A 121 34.10 9.11 10.55
C ALA A 121 33.21 10.33 10.24
N GLU A 122 32.02 10.11 9.68
CA GLU A 122 31.06 11.17 9.35
C GLU A 122 30.39 11.80 10.59
N LEU A 123 30.35 11.07 11.72
CA LEU A 123 29.92 11.64 13.01
C LEU A 123 30.90 12.69 13.56
N ARG A 124 32.13 12.76 13.03
CA ARG A 124 33.23 13.54 13.58
C ARG A 124 33.94 14.34 12.47
N PRO A 125 33.32 15.41 11.95
CA PRO A 125 33.89 16.19 10.85
C PRO A 125 35.29 16.76 11.14
N ASP A 126 35.63 17.01 12.41
CA ASP A 126 36.93 17.55 12.84
C ASP A 126 37.85 16.52 13.53
N GLY A 127 37.45 15.25 13.64
CA GLY A 127 38.21 14.20 14.31
C GLY A 127 39.22 13.50 13.40
N ARG A 128 40.31 12.97 13.95
CA ARG A 128 41.23 12.11 13.17
C ARG A 128 40.61 10.71 12.98
N PRO A 129 40.86 10.05 11.84
CA PRO A 129 40.35 8.69 11.58
C PRO A 129 40.69 7.70 12.71
N ASP A 130 41.90 7.81 13.26
CA ASP A 130 42.44 6.88 14.27
C ASP A 130 42.16 7.28 15.72
N ASP A 131 41.34 8.31 15.97
CA ASP A 131 41.07 8.80 17.34
C ASP A 131 40.37 7.73 18.21
N LEU A 132 39.59 6.83 17.59
CA LEU A 132 39.02 5.65 18.25
C LEU A 132 39.93 4.41 18.13
N GLY A 133 41.17 4.57 17.68
CA GLY A 133 42.05 3.49 17.25
C GLY A 133 41.67 2.93 15.89
N ILE A 134 42.49 2.01 15.40
CA ILE A 134 42.26 1.31 14.13
C ILE A 134 41.13 0.30 14.33
N PHE A 135 40.09 0.37 13.48
CA PHE A 135 39.07 -0.67 13.43
C PHE A 135 39.72 -1.98 12.97
N PRO A 136 39.52 -3.09 13.71
CA PRO A 136 40.02 -4.38 13.27
C PRO A 136 39.35 -4.76 11.94
N PRO A 137 39.97 -5.68 11.17
CA PRO A 137 39.29 -6.29 10.02
C PRO A 137 37.92 -6.85 10.43
N PRO A 138 36.92 -6.80 9.53
CA PRO A 138 35.59 -7.37 9.75
C PRO A 138 35.66 -8.79 10.32
N ARG A 139 34.93 -9.06 11.41
CA ARG A 139 34.82 -10.42 11.96
C ARG A 139 33.74 -11.17 11.20
N ILE A 140 34.16 -11.96 10.21
CA ILE A 140 33.27 -12.74 9.34
C ILE A 140 33.24 -14.18 9.86
N GLU A 141 32.31 -14.48 10.77
CA GLU A 141 32.15 -15.78 11.42
C GLU A 141 30.66 -16.15 11.55
N GLY A 142 30.35 -17.44 11.69
CA GLY A 142 28.97 -17.91 11.86
C GLY A 142 28.06 -17.48 10.69
N ASP A 143 26.85 -17.01 11.02
CA ASP A 143 25.87 -16.52 10.06
C ASP A 143 26.37 -15.33 9.22
N VAL A 144 27.27 -14.51 9.77
CA VAL A 144 27.88 -13.38 9.04
C VAL A 144 28.77 -13.88 7.89
N LEU A 145 29.42 -15.05 8.07
CA LEU A 145 30.17 -15.71 7.01
C LEU A 145 29.26 -16.29 5.92
N ALA A 146 28.13 -16.89 6.31
CA ALA A 146 27.14 -17.38 5.35
C ALA A 146 26.53 -16.21 4.53
N ALA A 147 26.15 -15.10 5.19
CA ALA A 147 25.68 -13.90 4.52
C ALA A 147 26.75 -13.29 3.59
N HIS A 148 28.01 -13.26 4.02
CA HIS A 148 29.11 -12.80 3.17
C HIS A 148 29.26 -13.67 1.93
N ALA A 149 29.25 -14.99 2.08
CA ALA A 149 29.29 -15.92 0.96
C ALA A 149 28.08 -15.75 0.02
N ALA A 150 26.89 -15.48 0.54
CA ALA A 150 25.71 -15.18 -0.26
C ALA A 150 25.87 -13.88 -1.07
N VAL A 151 26.35 -12.79 -0.44
CA VAL A 151 26.64 -11.52 -1.12
C VAL A 151 27.67 -11.71 -2.25
N VAL A 152 28.76 -12.45 -1.99
CA VAL A 152 29.77 -12.80 -3.00
C VAL A 152 29.14 -13.59 -4.15
N ALA A 153 28.29 -14.57 -3.84
CA ALA A 153 27.62 -15.40 -4.83
C ALA A 153 26.61 -14.63 -5.69
N ILE A 154 25.90 -13.65 -5.12
CA ILE A 154 25.01 -12.73 -5.85
C ILE A 154 25.85 -11.77 -6.72
N SER A 155 26.90 -11.17 -6.16
CA SER A 155 27.85 -10.31 -6.86
C SER A 155 28.42 -10.99 -8.12
N ALA A 156 28.91 -12.22 -7.97
CA ALA A 156 29.47 -13.01 -9.07
C ALA A 156 28.47 -13.28 -10.21
N ARG A 157 27.18 -13.46 -9.88
CA ARG A 157 26.12 -13.77 -10.86
C ARG A 157 25.54 -12.54 -11.54
N THR A 158 25.45 -11.44 -10.79
CA THR A 158 24.85 -10.19 -11.28
C THR A 158 25.87 -9.23 -11.90
N GLY A 159 27.17 -9.48 -11.71
CA GLY A 159 28.25 -8.60 -12.13
C GLY A 159 28.33 -7.30 -11.33
N ARG A 160 27.60 -7.21 -10.21
CA ARG A 160 27.53 -6.02 -9.36
C ARG A 160 28.56 -6.12 -8.24
N PRO A 161 29.21 -5.02 -7.82
CA PRO A 161 30.14 -5.04 -6.69
C PRO A 161 29.46 -5.52 -5.39
N GLU A 162 30.15 -6.33 -4.59
CA GLU A 162 29.66 -6.88 -3.31
C GLU A 162 29.09 -5.81 -2.38
N ARG A 163 29.77 -4.67 -2.28
CA ARG A 163 29.33 -3.53 -1.47
C ARG A 163 27.98 -2.96 -1.93
N VAL A 164 27.73 -2.94 -3.24
CA VAL A 164 26.47 -2.48 -3.82
C VAL A 164 25.36 -3.48 -3.52
N VAL A 165 25.64 -4.78 -3.67
CA VAL A 165 24.70 -5.86 -3.33
C VAL A 165 24.33 -5.80 -1.85
N LEU A 166 25.31 -5.75 -0.95
CA LEU A 166 25.08 -5.69 0.49
C LEU A 166 24.27 -4.45 0.90
N ARG A 167 24.60 -3.28 0.34
CA ARG A 167 23.83 -2.06 0.61
C ARG A 167 22.38 -2.20 0.14
N GLU A 168 22.13 -2.79 -1.03
CA GLU A 168 20.77 -2.96 -1.54
C GLU A 168 19.96 -3.98 -0.73
N LEU A 169 20.58 -5.07 -0.28
CA LEU A 169 19.94 -6.04 0.62
C LEU A 169 19.51 -5.38 1.93
N VAL A 170 20.39 -4.59 2.56
CA VAL A 170 20.05 -3.87 3.80
C VAL A 170 19.05 -2.75 3.55
N ALA A 171 19.17 -2.04 2.43
CA ALA A 171 18.22 -1.00 2.06
C ALA A 171 16.81 -1.53 1.77
N ALA A 172 16.67 -2.81 1.43
CA ALA A 172 15.36 -3.44 1.29
C ALA A 172 14.53 -3.36 2.57
N GLY A 173 15.19 -3.30 3.73
CA GLY A 173 14.57 -3.16 5.04
C GLY A 173 14.06 -4.48 5.61
N ARG A 174 13.43 -4.36 6.78
CA ARG A 174 13.05 -5.50 7.64
C ARG A 174 12.09 -6.47 6.94
N GLY A 175 12.45 -7.74 6.87
CA GLY A 175 11.64 -8.80 6.23
C GLY A 175 11.72 -8.85 4.70
N ALA A 176 12.49 -7.97 4.04
CA ALA A 176 12.55 -7.90 2.57
C ALA A 176 13.92 -8.30 1.97
N HIS A 177 14.86 -8.78 2.80
CA HIS A 177 16.23 -9.08 2.36
C HIS A 177 16.28 -10.24 1.35
N ALA A 178 15.51 -11.31 1.59
CA ALA A 178 15.45 -12.46 0.68
C ALA A 178 14.76 -12.09 -0.64
N THR A 179 13.68 -11.31 -0.58
CA THR A 179 13.00 -10.76 -1.77
C THR A 179 13.94 -9.90 -2.63
N ALA A 180 14.75 -9.05 -1.99
CA ALA A 180 15.76 -8.27 -2.68
C ALA A 180 16.85 -9.15 -3.32
N ALA A 181 17.33 -10.18 -2.62
CA ALA A 181 18.29 -11.15 -3.16
C ALA A 181 17.72 -11.91 -4.37
N ALA A 182 16.50 -12.45 -4.24
CA ALA A 182 15.78 -13.17 -5.29
C ALA A 182 15.63 -12.28 -6.53
N ARG A 183 15.20 -11.03 -6.34
CA ARG A 183 15.05 -10.06 -7.43
C ARG A 183 16.37 -9.78 -8.13
N MET A 184 17.46 -9.53 -7.39
CA MET A 184 18.78 -9.32 -8.00
C MET A 184 19.21 -10.53 -8.85
N LEU A 185 18.99 -11.75 -8.35
CA LEU A 185 19.33 -12.98 -9.06
C LEU A 185 18.47 -13.15 -10.33
N LEU A 186 17.17 -12.90 -10.25
CA LEU A 186 16.21 -13.06 -11.35
C LEU A 186 16.38 -11.98 -12.43
N GLN A 187 16.60 -10.73 -12.04
CA GLN A 187 16.81 -9.61 -12.99
C GLN A 187 18.07 -9.79 -13.85
N SER A 188 19.08 -10.50 -13.36
CA SER A 188 20.26 -10.84 -14.16
C SER A 188 20.02 -11.96 -15.19
N ARG A 189 18.84 -12.59 -15.21
CA ARG A 189 18.56 -13.75 -16.06
C ARG A 189 17.97 -13.38 -17.41
N PRO A 190 18.47 -14.02 -18.49
CA PRO A 190 17.77 -14.01 -19.77
C PRO A 190 16.35 -14.57 -19.62
N GLY A 191 15.39 -13.96 -20.29
CA GLY A 191 14.01 -14.44 -20.33
C GLY A 191 13.15 -14.04 -19.12
N PHE A 192 13.72 -13.73 -17.95
CA PHE A 192 12.93 -13.30 -16.79
C PHE A 192 12.10 -12.05 -17.07
N THR A 193 12.69 -11.03 -17.71
CA THR A 193 11.97 -9.79 -18.02
C THR A 193 10.88 -9.97 -19.07
N ALA A 194 10.96 -11.03 -19.89
CA ALA A 194 9.95 -11.35 -20.89
C ALA A 194 8.71 -12.02 -20.30
N LEU A 195 8.82 -12.59 -19.08
CA LEU A 195 7.71 -13.22 -18.39
C LEU A 195 6.63 -12.18 -18.00
N PRO A 196 5.36 -12.60 -17.95
CA PRO A 196 4.27 -11.76 -17.45
C PRO A 196 4.52 -11.32 -16.01
N ALA A 197 4.02 -10.15 -15.62
CA ALA A 197 4.36 -9.56 -14.34
C ALA A 197 3.89 -10.38 -13.14
N SER A 198 2.71 -11.01 -13.21
CA SER A 198 2.21 -11.96 -12.20
C SER A 198 3.21 -13.09 -11.96
N GLU A 199 3.64 -13.76 -13.03
CA GLU A 199 4.62 -14.85 -12.98
C GLU A 199 5.98 -14.39 -12.46
N ARG A 200 6.42 -13.18 -12.80
CA ARG A 200 7.66 -12.61 -12.25
C ARG A 200 7.55 -12.35 -10.75
N ASN A 201 6.41 -11.86 -10.28
CA ASN A 201 6.17 -11.61 -8.86
C ASN A 201 6.10 -12.95 -8.10
N ASP A 202 5.34 -13.92 -8.60
CA ASP A 202 5.21 -15.25 -8.00
C ASP A 202 6.54 -15.99 -7.95
N LEU A 203 7.32 -15.92 -9.03
CA LEU A 203 8.67 -16.48 -9.05
C LEU A 203 9.61 -15.76 -8.08
N THR A 204 9.51 -14.43 -7.98
CA THR A 204 10.32 -13.67 -7.01
C THR A 204 9.99 -14.07 -5.58
N THR A 205 8.71 -14.21 -5.24
CA THR A 205 8.24 -14.63 -3.92
C THR A 205 8.70 -16.06 -3.63
N ARG A 206 8.49 -17.00 -4.55
CA ARG A 206 8.91 -18.40 -4.38
C ARG A 206 10.41 -18.54 -4.13
N ILE A 207 11.24 -17.87 -4.92
CA ILE A 207 12.70 -17.91 -4.75
C ILE A 207 13.12 -17.20 -3.45
N ALA A 208 12.41 -16.16 -3.02
CA ALA A 208 12.65 -15.52 -1.73
C ALA A 208 12.34 -16.47 -0.57
N ASP A 209 11.19 -17.14 -0.61
CA ASP A 209 10.76 -18.11 0.39
C ASP A 209 11.73 -19.30 0.47
N ASP A 210 12.19 -19.81 -0.68
CA ASP A 210 13.18 -20.89 -0.74
C ASP A 210 14.53 -20.46 -0.12
N LEU A 211 14.97 -19.22 -0.38
CA LEU A 211 16.17 -18.67 0.24
C LEU A 211 16.03 -18.55 1.76
N GLU A 212 14.89 -18.05 2.25
CA GLU A 212 14.63 -17.97 3.69
C GLU A 212 14.59 -19.37 4.34
N ALA A 213 13.87 -20.30 3.72
CA ALA A 213 13.74 -21.68 4.22
C ALA A 213 15.09 -22.40 4.31
N GLN A 214 16.01 -22.16 3.37
CA GLN A 214 17.35 -22.74 3.42
C GLN A 214 18.16 -22.19 4.59
N PHE A 215 18.14 -20.87 4.83
CA PHE A 215 18.80 -20.26 5.99
C PHE A 215 18.17 -20.69 7.33
N GLU A 216 16.87 -21.00 7.35
CA GLU A 216 16.20 -21.54 8.53
C GLU A 216 16.58 -23.00 8.82
N ASN A 217 16.50 -23.89 7.81
CA ASN A 217 16.70 -25.33 8.02
C ASN A 217 18.12 -25.70 8.44
N HIS A 218 19.12 -24.90 8.06
CA HIS A 218 20.51 -25.09 8.48
C HIS A 218 20.70 -25.07 10.02
N GLU A 219 19.82 -24.40 10.77
CA GLU A 219 19.86 -24.36 12.23
C GLU A 219 19.47 -25.68 12.89
N ARG A 220 18.47 -26.38 12.35
CA ARG A 220 17.93 -27.60 12.97
C ARG A 220 18.90 -28.76 12.92
N GLU A 221 19.86 -28.72 11.99
CA GLU A 221 20.79 -29.81 11.71
C GLU A 221 22.18 -29.62 12.36
N ALA A 222 22.50 -28.47 12.96
CA ALA A 222 23.81 -28.18 13.54
C ALA A 222 23.84 -28.23 15.09
N PRO A 223 24.30 -29.32 15.72
CA PRO A 223 24.55 -29.36 17.17
C PRO A 223 25.82 -28.56 17.55
N GLY A 224 25.84 -28.02 18.79
CA GLY A 224 26.83 -27.05 19.29
C GLY A 224 28.31 -27.47 19.28
N PRO A 225 29.24 -26.53 19.59
CA PRO A 225 30.61 -26.58 19.08
C PRO A 225 31.54 -27.51 19.88
N GLU A 226 32.15 -28.49 19.20
CA GLU A 226 33.42 -29.10 19.63
C GLU A 226 34.61 -28.28 19.09
N ILE A 227 35.57 -27.97 19.97
CA ILE A 227 36.64 -26.98 19.77
C ILE A 227 37.64 -27.34 18.64
N GLY A 228 37.58 -28.57 18.10
CA GLY A 228 38.33 -28.99 16.91
C GLY A 228 37.66 -28.68 15.55
N ALA A 229 36.39 -28.24 15.55
CA ALA A 229 35.55 -28.12 14.36
C ALA A 229 35.61 -26.76 13.64
N VAL A 230 36.27 -25.74 14.20
CA VAL A 230 36.15 -24.33 13.75
C VAL A 230 36.52 -24.09 12.28
N LEU A 231 37.48 -24.83 11.70
CA LEU A 231 37.83 -24.71 10.28
C LEU A 231 36.86 -25.46 9.34
N ALA A 232 36.41 -26.65 9.75
CA ALA A 232 35.40 -27.41 9.01
C ALA A 232 34.04 -26.68 9.03
N ASP A 233 33.70 -26.09 10.19
CA ASP A 233 32.52 -25.26 10.42
C ASP A 233 32.56 -23.99 9.54
N ARG A 234 33.71 -23.32 9.42
CA ARG A 234 33.88 -22.18 8.49
C ARG A 234 33.71 -22.58 7.02
N GLN A 235 34.27 -23.72 6.59
CA GLN A 235 34.08 -24.20 5.22
C GLN A 235 32.63 -24.62 4.95
N GLN A 236 31.98 -25.25 5.93
CA GLN A 236 30.59 -25.67 5.86
C GLN A 236 29.64 -24.47 5.79
N LEU A 237 29.85 -23.43 6.61
CA LEU A 237 29.04 -22.21 6.62
C LEU A 237 29.23 -21.35 5.36
N ALA A 238 30.48 -21.18 4.89
CA ALA A 238 30.75 -20.51 3.62
C ALA A 238 30.18 -21.31 2.43
N GLY A 239 30.32 -22.64 2.47
CA GLY A 239 29.72 -23.55 1.52
C GLY A 239 28.19 -23.44 1.50
N PHE A 240 27.56 -23.37 2.67
CA PHE A 240 26.12 -23.21 2.82
C PHE A 240 25.61 -21.93 2.16
N GLY A 241 26.13 -20.75 2.53
CA GLY A 241 25.65 -19.47 1.99
C GLY A 241 25.82 -19.37 0.46
N SER A 242 26.93 -19.88 -0.07
CA SER A 242 27.14 -19.95 -1.53
C SER A 242 26.24 -20.99 -2.20
N THR A 243 25.99 -22.13 -1.56
CA THR A 243 25.12 -23.20 -2.08
C THR A 243 23.68 -22.71 -2.14
N ALA A 244 23.21 -21.98 -1.13
CA ALA A 244 21.84 -21.48 -1.11
C ALA A 244 21.54 -20.55 -2.29
N ILE A 245 22.45 -19.61 -2.57
CA ILE A 245 22.36 -18.77 -3.77
C ILE A 245 22.51 -19.58 -5.06
N THR A 246 23.26 -20.69 -5.04
CA THR A 246 23.43 -21.55 -6.21
C THR A 246 22.17 -22.34 -6.53
N THR A 247 21.52 -22.92 -5.53
CA THR A 247 20.26 -23.65 -5.64
C THR A 247 19.14 -22.71 -6.09
N ALA A 248 18.92 -21.60 -5.38
CA ALA A 248 17.94 -20.58 -5.79
C ALA A 248 18.18 -20.07 -7.22
N SER A 249 19.45 -19.94 -7.62
CA SER A 249 19.85 -19.59 -8.98
C SER A 249 19.57 -20.68 -10.01
N GLN A 250 19.57 -21.97 -9.64
CA GLN A 250 19.26 -23.09 -10.53
C GLN A 250 17.76 -23.20 -10.70
N ASP A 251 17.02 -23.23 -9.59
CA ASP A 251 15.55 -23.28 -9.53
C ASP A 251 14.94 -22.14 -10.34
N ALA A 252 15.48 -20.92 -10.19
CA ALA A 252 15.08 -19.77 -11.01
C ALA A 252 15.24 -20.01 -12.52
N ASN A 253 16.32 -20.65 -12.99
CA ASN A 253 16.50 -20.91 -14.43
C ASN A 253 15.53 -21.97 -14.92
N GLU A 254 15.33 -23.03 -14.13
CA GLU A 254 14.42 -24.12 -14.46
C GLU A 254 12.99 -23.60 -14.57
N GLU A 255 12.57 -22.76 -13.62
CA GLU A 255 11.22 -22.21 -13.62
C GLU A 255 11.01 -21.16 -14.71
N ILE A 256 12.00 -20.30 -15.00
CA ILE A 256 11.92 -19.40 -16.16
C ILE A 256 11.77 -20.22 -17.45
N ALA A 257 12.57 -21.26 -17.64
CA ALA A 257 12.47 -22.11 -18.82
C ALA A 257 11.11 -22.81 -18.93
N HIS A 258 10.59 -23.30 -17.80
CA HIS A 258 9.27 -23.92 -17.71
C HIS A 258 8.15 -22.93 -18.09
N LEU A 259 8.20 -21.69 -17.56
CA LEU A 259 7.23 -20.65 -17.88
C LEU A 259 7.31 -20.21 -19.35
N HIS A 260 8.51 -20.09 -19.92
CA HIS A 260 8.68 -19.82 -21.36
C HIS A 260 8.05 -20.94 -22.20
N GLN A 261 8.32 -22.21 -21.86
CA GLN A 261 7.72 -23.35 -22.57
C GLN A 261 6.20 -23.38 -22.43
N TYR A 262 5.69 -23.02 -21.25
CA TYR A 262 4.25 -22.90 -21.00
C TYR A 262 3.62 -21.83 -21.91
N PHE A 263 4.15 -20.60 -21.92
CA PHE A 263 3.62 -19.51 -22.76
C PHE A 263 3.84 -19.74 -24.26
N ASP A 264 4.89 -20.44 -24.67
CA ASP A 264 5.06 -20.88 -26.06
C ASP A 264 3.96 -21.87 -26.49
N THR A 265 3.40 -22.62 -25.53
CA THR A 265 2.33 -23.60 -25.78
C THR A 265 0.94 -22.97 -25.74
N ILE A 266 0.66 -22.12 -24.75
CA ILE A 266 -0.67 -21.55 -24.52
C ILE A 266 -0.87 -20.18 -25.18
N GLY A 267 0.20 -19.55 -25.63
CA GLY A 267 0.23 -18.18 -26.13
C GLY A 267 0.75 -17.20 -25.07
N TRP A 268 1.64 -16.30 -25.50
CA TRP A 268 2.13 -15.21 -24.67
C TRP A 268 1.04 -14.15 -24.46
N PRO A 269 0.85 -13.64 -23.22
CA PRO A 269 0.05 -12.44 -23.04
C PRO A 269 0.71 -11.25 -23.76
N PRO A 270 -0.09 -10.29 -24.25
CA PRO A 270 0.43 -9.14 -24.98
C PRO A 270 1.40 -8.34 -24.08
N ALA A 271 2.58 -8.01 -24.61
CA ALA A 271 3.49 -7.11 -23.92
C ALA A 271 2.81 -5.75 -23.72
N VAL A 272 2.81 -5.23 -22.49
CA VAL A 272 2.29 -3.89 -22.20
C VAL A 272 3.14 -2.88 -22.96
N ALA A 273 2.54 -2.25 -23.97
CA ALA A 273 3.21 -1.26 -24.79
C ALA A 273 3.56 -0.04 -23.94
N ARG A 274 4.74 0.55 -24.17
CA ARG A 274 5.08 1.81 -23.53
C ARG A 274 4.09 2.88 -23.98
N PRO A 275 3.38 3.56 -23.06
CA PRO A 275 2.47 4.63 -23.44
C PRO A 275 3.26 5.82 -24.00
N ASP A 276 2.80 6.36 -25.13
CA ASP A 276 3.40 7.50 -25.81
C ASP A 276 2.94 8.85 -25.22
N SER A 277 1.87 8.83 -24.40
CA SER A 277 1.30 10.03 -23.79
C SER A 277 0.63 9.75 -22.44
N VAL A 278 0.42 10.79 -21.63
CA VAL A 278 -0.32 10.69 -20.36
C VAL A 278 -1.75 10.19 -20.61
N ALA A 279 -2.38 10.59 -21.70
CA ALA A 279 -3.72 10.12 -22.05
C ALA A 279 -3.76 8.61 -22.35
N GLU A 280 -2.75 8.11 -23.04
CA GLU A 280 -2.62 6.67 -23.30
C GLU A 280 -2.34 5.90 -22.02
N LEU A 281 -1.46 6.41 -21.14
CA LEU A 281 -1.23 5.82 -19.83
C LEU A 281 -2.52 5.76 -19.00
N CYS A 282 -3.31 6.83 -18.98
CA CYS A 282 -4.61 6.86 -18.32
C CYS A 282 -5.55 5.76 -18.88
N GLY A 283 -5.60 5.59 -20.21
CA GLY A 283 -6.35 4.48 -20.83
C GLY A 283 -5.83 3.09 -20.46
N GLN A 284 -4.51 2.91 -20.33
CA GLN A 284 -3.90 1.65 -19.87
C GLN A 284 -4.22 1.37 -18.39
N ILE A 285 -4.21 2.40 -17.53
CA ILE A 285 -4.60 2.28 -16.12
C ILE A 285 -6.09 1.88 -16.02
N GLN A 286 -6.96 2.52 -16.79
CA GLN A 286 -8.39 2.16 -16.87
C GLN A 286 -8.56 0.68 -17.25
N GLY A 287 -7.86 0.21 -18.28
CA GLY A 287 -7.89 -1.20 -18.70
C GLY A 287 -7.45 -2.13 -17.58
N ALA A 288 -6.33 -1.82 -16.92
CA ALA A 288 -5.83 -2.60 -15.78
C ALA A 288 -6.81 -2.63 -14.61
N VAL A 289 -7.45 -1.50 -14.29
CA VAL A 289 -8.49 -1.43 -13.24
C VAL A 289 -9.68 -2.33 -13.62
N GLY A 290 -10.15 -2.26 -14.86
CA GLY A 290 -11.25 -3.10 -15.34
C GLY A 290 -10.93 -4.59 -15.29
N GLU A 291 -9.70 -4.99 -15.61
CA GLU A 291 -9.25 -6.38 -15.48
C GLU A 291 -9.19 -6.86 -14.03
N VAL A 292 -8.66 -6.04 -13.11
CA VAL A 292 -8.52 -6.43 -11.69
C VAL A 292 -9.89 -6.51 -11.01
N LEU A 293 -10.83 -5.68 -11.42
CA LEU A 293 -12.19 -5.63 -10.88
C LEU A 293 -13.18 -6.59 -11.56
N ASP A 294 -12.78 -7.24 -12.66
CA ASP A 294 -13.71 -7.97 -13.55
C ASP A 294 -14.88 -7.09 -14.04
N ALA A 295 -14.58 -5.80 -14.26
CA ALA A 295 -15.52 -4.77 -14.66
C ALA A 295 -15.03 -4.13 -15.97
N PRO A 296 -15.33 -4.72 -17.14
CA PRO A 296 -14.74 -4.31 -18.41
C PRO A 296 -15.22 -2.93 -18.91
N ASN A 297 -16.31 -2.42 -18.35
CA ASN A 297 -16.89 -1.13 -18.72
C ASN A 297 -16.48 -0.03 -17.75
N SER A 298 -16.50 1.22 -18.23
CA SER A 298 -16.25 2.40 -17.41
C SER A 298 -17.17 3.54 -17.79
N ARG A 299 -17.54 4.36 -16.81
CA ARG A 299 -18.26 5.62 -17.02
C ARG A 299 -17.38 6.75 -17.54
N TRP A 300 -16.06 6.57 -17.60
CA TRP A 300 -15.14 7.59 -18.10
C TRP A 300 -15.48 8.00 -19.54
N ASP A 301 -15.56 9.30 -19.78
CA ASP A 301 -15.91 9.88 -21.09
C ASP A 301 -14.71 9.99 -22.06
N GLY A 302 -13.53 9.54 -21.65
CA GLY A 302 -12.28 9.66 -22.40
C GLY A 302 -11.61 11.05 -22.28
N GLY A 303 -12.23 11.99 -21.56
CA GLY A 303 -11.71 13.34 -21.35
C GLY A 303 -10.74 13.42 -20.18
N ILE A 304 -9.69 14.24 -20.33
CA ILE A 304 -8.74 14.58 -19.28
C ILE A 304 -8.61 16.10 -19.23
N GLU A 305 -8.89 16.69 -18.07
CA GLU A 305 -8.89 18.13 -17.87
C GLU A 305 -8.14 18.51 -16.60
N SER A 306 -7.47 19.66 -16.62
CA SER A 306 -6.72 20.16 -15.46
C SER A 306 -7.60 20.77 -14.35
N GLY A 307 -8.91 20.92 -14.59
CA GLY A 307 -9.91 21.40 -13.63
C GLY A 307 -11.22 21.80 -14.31
N GLY A 308 -12.35 21.66 -13.59
CA GLY A 308 -13.71 21.98 -14.06
C GLY A 308 -14.14 21.17 -15.31
N GLY A 309 -15.01 20.18 -15.14
CA GLY A 309 -15.43 19.26 -16.21
C GLY A 309 -16.68 18.45 -15.83
N ALA A 310 -17.11 17.52 -16.69
CA ALA A 310 -18.23 16.63 -16.36
C ALA A 310 -17.89 15.71 -15.17
N ALA A 311 -18.91 15.06 -14.60
CA ALA A 311 -18.73 14.19 -13.43
C ALA A 311 -17.83 12.98 -13.71
N THR A 312 -17.76 12.54 -14.97
CA THR A 312 -17.01 11.38 -15.43
C THR A 312 -15.78 11.74 -16.27
N THR A 313 -15.37 13.01 -16.27
CA THR A 313 -14.12 13.47 -16.89
C THR A 313 -12.98 13.37 -15.88
N LEU A 314 -11.82 12.85 -16.29
CA LEU A 314 -10.64 12.75 -15.42
C LEU A 314 -10.07 14.14 -15.10
N LYS A 315 -10.28 14.57 -13.87
CA LYS A 315 -9.73 15.82 -13.33
C LYS A 315 -8.32 15.56 -12.83
N LEU A 316 -7.34 15.71 -13.72
CA LEU A 316 -5.94 15.47 -13.42
C LEU A 316 -5.24 16.81 -13.12
N PRO A 317 -5.02 17.17 -11.84
CA PRO A 317 -4.21 18.31 -11.45
C PRO A 317 -2.92 18.41 -12.25
N ARG A 318 -2.52 19.64 -12.59
CA ARG A 318 -1.32 19.91 -13.38
C ARG A 318 -0.07 19.23 -12.81
N GLU A 319 0.06 19.20 -11.49
CA GLU A 319 1.19 18.57 -10.81
C GLU A 319 1.23 17.05 -11.05
N GLN A 320 0.09 16.38 -10.95
CA GLN A 320 -0.05 14.95 -11.22
C GLN A 320 0.17 14.63 -12.71
N ALA A 321 -0.34 15.46 -13.62
CA ALA A 321 -0.09 15.32 -15.05
C ALA A 321 1.41 15.46 -15.39
N VAL A 322 2.11 16.40 -14.74
CA VAL A 322 3.57 16.56 -14.89
C VAL A 322 4.31 15.35 -14.33
N ALA A 323 3.90 14.82 -13.18
CA ALA A 323 4.53 13.65 -12.58
C ALA A 323 4.39 12.40 -13.46
N LEU A 324 3.20 12.15 -14.01
CA LEU A 324 3.01 11.08 -15.01
C LEU A 324 3.82 11.34 -16.28
N GLY A 325 3.89 12.59 -16.76
CA GLY A 325 4.73 12.94 -17.90
C GLY A 325 6.20 12.61 -17.69
N LYS A 326 6.76 12.92 -16.50
CA LYS A 326 8.14 12.55 -16.14
C LYS A 326 8.34 11.03 -16.10
N LEU A 327 7.36 10.27 -15.59
CA LEU A 327 7.41 8.81 -15.62
C LEU A 327 7.56 8.29 -17.06
N LEU A 328 6.82 8.87 -18.01
CA LEU A 328 6.91 8.50 -19.43
C LEU A 328 8.25 8.88 -20.07
N GLU A 329 8.93 9.91 -19.58
CA GLU A 329 10.28 10.29 -20.03
C GLU A 329 11.38 9.40 -19.43
N SER A 330 11.08 8.73 -18.31
CA SER A 330 12.05 7.91 -17.59
C SER A 330 12.47 6.65 -18.37
N SER A 331 13.67 6.17 -18.09
CA SER A 331 14.21 4.96 -18.73
C SER A 331 15.21 4.25 -17.83
N ARG A 332 15.58 3.03 -18.19
CA ARG A 332 16.61 2.28 -17.47
C ARG A 332 17.94 3.04 -17.32
N THR A 333 18.30 3.86 -18.29
CA THR A 333 19.55 4.65 -18.27
C THR A 333 19.40 6.00 -17.58
N HIS A 334 18.17 6.47 -17.39
CA HIS A 334 17.82 7.74 -16.76
C HIS A 334 16.57 7.52 -15.89
N PRO A 335 16.73 6.87 -14.72
CA PRO A 335 15.60 6.66 -13.81
C PRO A 335 15.17 7.99 -13.18
N LEU A 336 13.91 8.05 -12.75
CA LEU A 336 13.40 9.16 -11.95
C LEU A 336 14.22 9.31 -10.66
N ASP A 337 14.37 10.56 -10.21
CA ASP A 337 14.82 10.80 -8.85
C ASP A 337 13.73 10.39 -7.84
N ALA A 338 14.11 10.28 -6.57
CA ALA A 338 13.19 9.78 -5.54
C ALA A 338 11.93 10.65 -5.37
N SER A 339 12.04 11.96 -5.57
CA SER A 339 10.91 12.88 -5.41
C SER A 339 9.93 12.74 -6.57
N ASP A 340 10.45 12.68 -7.80
CA ASP A 340 9.64 12.52 -9.00
C ASP A 340 9.01 11.13 -9.09
N ALA A 341 9.70 10.09 -8.62
CA ALA A 341 9.14 8.75 -8.52
C ALA A 341 7.96 8.70 -7.54
N THR A 342 8.06 9.37 -6.38
CA THR A 342 6.96 9.48 -5.41
C THR A 342 5.78 10.27 -5.97
N ALA A 343 6.03 11.41 -6.61
CA ALA A 343 4.97 12.18 -7.27
C ALA A 343 4.28 11.37 -8.39
N ALA A 344 5.05 10.57 -9.15
CA ALA A 344 4.50 9.71 -10.19
C ALA A 344 3.63 8.59 -9.60
N ARG A 345 4.06 7.99 -8.48
CA ARG A 345 3.29 6.99 -7.74
C ARG A 345 1.99 7.57 -7.20
N GLU A 346 2.03 8.75 -6.59
CA GLU A 346 0.86 9.50 -6.13
C GLU A 346 -0.13 9.77 -7.25
N ALA A 347 0.36 10.29 -8.38
CA ALA A 347 -0.47 10.57 -9.55
C ALA A 347 -1.08 9.29 -10.13
N PHE A 348 -0.31 8.20 -10.19
CA PHE A 348 -0.79 6.90 -10.66
C PHE A 348 -1.91 6.38 -9.76
N GLN A 349 -1.71 6.40 -8.45
CA GLN A 349 -2.70 5.96 -7.47
C GLN A 349 -3.99 6.79 -7.55
N PHE A 350 -3.86 8.11 -7.70
CA PHE A 350 -5.01 9.00 -7.89
C PHE A 350 -5.83 8.62 -9.13
N VAL A 351 -5.18 8.40 -10.27
CA VAL A 351 -5.84 8.01 -11.52
C VAL A 351 -6.51 6.64 -11.37
N ALA A 352 -5.85 5.67 -10.74
CA ALA A 352 -6.42 4.37 -10.43
C ALA A 352 -7.68 4.46 -9.55
N ALA A 353 -7.66 5.33 -8.53
CA ALA A 353 -8.79 5.54 -7.64
C ALA A 353 -10.00 6.12 -8.39
N GLU A 354 -9.80 7.13 -9.25
CA GLU A 354 -10.88 7.69 -10.07
C GLU A 354 -11.47 6.65 -11.04
N TYR A 355 -10.63 5.81 -11.66
CA TYR A 355 -11.14 4.74 -12.52
C TYR A 355 -11.87 3.64 -11.77
N ALA A 356 -11.44 3.29 -10.56
CA ALA A 356 -12.16 2.34 -9.72
C ALA A 356 -13.56 2.87 -9.34
N ARG A 357 -13.72 4.19 -9.15
CA ARG A 357 -15.04 4.81 -8.94
C ARG A 357 -15.93 4.72 -10.17
N TRP A 358 -15.35 4.77 -11.36
CA TRP A 358 -16.10 4.73 -12.62
C TRP A 358 -16.24 3.33 -13.21
N ALA A 359 -15.63 2.31 -12.61
CA ALA A 359 -15.78 0.93 -13.04
C ALA A 359 -17.24 0.50 -12.90
N VAL A 360 -17.74 -0.18 -13.92
CA VAL A 360 -19.11 -0.69 -13.95
C VAL A 360 -19.14 -2.07 -14.63
N PRO A 361 -20.07 -2.95 -14.25
CA PRO A 361 -20.15 -4.29 -14.81
C PRO A 361 -20.62 -4.26 -16.27
N GLU A 362 -20.50 -5.41 -16.95
CA GLU A 362 -20.86 -5.54 -18.38
C GLU A 362 -22.33 -5.18 -18.64
N GLU A 363 -23.23 -5.48 -17.70
CA GLU A 363 -24.68 -5.25 -17.84
C GLU A 363 -25.10 -3.79 -17.62
N PHE A 364 -24.16 -2.90 -17.32
CA PHE A 364 -24.44 -1.49 -17.06
C PHE A 364 -24.77 -0.74 -18.36
N ASP A 365 -26.00 -0.21 -18.47
CA ASP A 365 -26.51 0.50 -19.66
C ASP A 365 -26.92 1.96 -19.34
N GLU A 366 -27.39 2.69 -20.36
CA GLU A 366 -27.84 4.09 -20.21
C GLU A 366 -28.97 4.27 -19.19
N ARG A 367 -29.79 3.25 -18.95
CA ARG A 367 -30.87 3.30 -17.94
C ARG A 367 -30.29 3.24 -16.54
N HIS A 368 -29.27 2.41 -16.33
CA HIS A 368 -28.53 2.37 -15.08
C HIS A 368 -27.82 3.71 -14.83
N GLU A 369 -27.17 4.29 -15.85
CA GLU A 369 -26.52 5.60 -15.72
C GLU A 369 -27.50 6.71 -15.32
N ALA A 370 -28.68 6.75 -15.94
CA ALA A 370 -29.73 7.73 -15.58
C ALA A 370 -30.24 7.53 -14.15
N ALA A 371 -30.34 6.28 -13.68
CA ALA A 371 -30.75 5.98 -12.31
C ALA A 371 -29.66 6.37 -11.29
N VAL A 372 -28.39 6.07 -11.58
CA VAL A 372 -27.24 6.47 -10.75
C VAL A 372 -27.15 7.99 -10.66
N GLY A 373 -27.30 8.70 -11.78
CA GLY A 373 -27.24 10.16 -11.83
C GLY A 373 -28.28 10.86 -10.94
N ALA A 374 -29.44 10.24 -10.69
CA ALA A 374 -30.48 10.78 -9.83
C ALA A 374 -30.13 10.75 -8.33
N VAL A 375 -29.27 9.82 -7.91
CA VAL A 375 -28.91 9.57 -6.49
C VAL A 375 -27.41 9.72 -6.21
N ALA A 376 -26.61 10.14 -7.20
CA ALA A 376 -25.14 10.17 -7.13
C ALA A 376 -24.57 10.91 -5.91
N ALA A 377 -25.24 11.95 -5.42
CA ALA A 377 -24.80 12.71 -4.25
C ALA A 377 -24.87 11.89 -2.94
N GLU A 378 -25.80 10.94 -2.84
CA GLU A 378 -26.00 10.11 -1.64
C GLU A 378 -24.87 9.08 -1.47
N TYR A 379 -24.31 8.61 -2.59
CA TYR A 379 -23.29 7.54 -2.63
C TYR A 379 -21.85 8.06 -2.79
N ALA A 380 -21.65 9.38 -2.92
CA ALA A 380 -20.32 9.96 -3.18
C ALA A 380 -19.27 9.56 -2.13
N THR A 381 -19.66 9.48 -0.85
CA THR A 381 -18.74 9.13 0.23
C THR A 381 -18.25 7.69 0.12
N ILE A 382 -19.15 6.73 -0.10
CA ILE A 382 -18.75 5.32 -0.19
C ILE A 382 -17.99 5.04 -1.47
N GLU A 383 -18.39 5.65 -2.59
CA GLU A 383 -17.68 5.56 -3.86
C GLU A 383 -16.22 6.04 -3.71
N GLN A 384 -16.01 7.20 -3.07
CA GLN A 384 -14.68 7.72 -2.78
C GLN A 384 -13.88 6.80 -1.83
N ALA A 385 -14.51 6.33 -0.75
CA ALA A 385 -13.88 5.45 0.23
C ALA A 385 -13.38 4.14 -0.41
N VAL A 386 -14.25 3.48 -1.18
CA VAL A 386 -13.97 2.20 -1.85
C VAL A 386 -12.94 2.37 -2.95
N GLY A 387 -13.09 3.38 -3.82
CA GLY A 387 -12.15 3.60 -4.92
C GLY A 387 -10.73 3.92 -4.42
N THR A 388 -10.61 4.72 -3.36
CA THR A 388 -9.32 5.06 -2.75
C THR A 388 -8.69 3.84 -2.07
N ALA A 389 -9.46 3.10 -1.26
CA ALA A 389 -8.98 1.87 -0.62
C ALA A 389 -8.52 0.83 -1.64
N PHE A 390 -9.30 0.61 -2.71
CA PHE A 390 -8.94 -0.31 -3.78
C PHE A 390 -7.62 0.09 -4.46
N ALA A 391 -7.46 1.35 -4.84
CA ALA A 391 -6.25 1.82 -5.52
C ALA A 391 -5.00 1.71 -4.64
N GLU A 392 -5.13 1.99 -3.34
CA GLU A 392 -4.05 1.80 -2.36
C GLU A 392 -3.65 0.34 -2.24
N ASP A 393 -4.62 -0.58 -2.15
CA ASP A 393 -4.38 -2.00 -1.90
C ASP A 393 -3.87 -2.73 -3.17
N ASN A 394 -4.25 -2.25 -4.36
CA ASN A 394 -3.97 -2.92 -5.64
C ASN A 394 -2.94 -2.18 -6.52
N LEU A 395 -2.31 -1.11 -6.02
CA LEU A 395 -1.39 -0.27 -6.79
C LEU A 395 -0.32 -1.05 -7.56
N ARG A 396 0.20 -2.13 -6.96
CA ARG A 396 1.25 -2.96 -7.56
C ARG A 396 0.75 -3.72 -8.78
N ASP A 397 -0.38 -4.40 -8.65
CA ASP A 397 -0.98 -5.17 -9.75
C ASP A 397 -1.39 -4.21 -10.88
N LEU A 398 -1.95 -3.06 -10.52
CA LEU A 398 -2.30 -2.02 -11.49
C LEU A 398 -1.07 -1.47 -12.22
N ALA A 399 0.02 -1.14 -11.52
CA ALA A 399 1.26 -0.68 -12.14
C ALA A 399 1.87 -1.76 -13.05
N ASP A 400 1.86 -3.02 -12.62
CA ASP A 400 2.43 -4.13 -13.36
C ASP A 400 1.66 -4.47 -14.65
N ARG A 401 0.34 -4.19 -14.69
CA ARG A 401 -0.52 -4.39 -15.87
C ARG A 401 -0.58 -3.20 -16.82
N SER A 402 -0.40 -1.99 -16.29
CA SER A 402 -0.54 -0.75 -17.08
C SER A 402 0.80 -0.16 -17.52
N LEU A 403 1.93 -0.60 -16.97
CA LEU A 403 3.25 -0.05 -17.30
C LEU A 403 4.23 -1.14 -17.76
N PRO A 404 5.14 -0.81 -18.69
CA PRO A 404 6.35 -1.59 -18.90
C PRO A 404 7.13 -1.78 -17.60
N TYR A 405 7.84 -2.90 -17.49
CA TYR A 405 8.52 -3.32 -16.26
C TYR A 405 9.42 -2.24 -15.65
N GLU A 406 10.21 -1.54 -16.47
CA GLU A 406 11.12 -0.52 -15.99
C GLU A 406 10.40 0.68 -15.36
N LEU A 407 9.19 0.99 -15.83
CA LEU A 407 8.35 2.06 -15.29
C LEU A 407 7.58 1.56 -14.06
N ALA A 408 7.04 0.35 -14.12
CA ALA A 408 6.35 -0.30 -13.01
C ALA A 408 7.25 -0.41 -11.76
N ILE A 409 8.53 -0.78 -11.93
CA ILE A 409 9.50 -0.80 -10.83
C ILE A 409 9.63 0.58 -10.19
N GLN A 410 9.75 1.65 -10.98
CA GLN A 410 9.95 2.99 -10.45
C GLN A 410 8.74 3.44 -9.62
N VAL A 411 7.51 3.14 -10.08
CA VAL A 411 6.27 3.42 -9.33
C VAL A 411 6.21 2.56 -8.05
N ARG A 412 6.57 1.28 -8.13
CA ARG A 412 6.53 0.35 -6.99
C ARG A 412 7.55 0.67 -5.90
N GLN A 413 8.76 1.07 -6.30
CA GLN A 413 9.88 1.34 -5.39
C GLN A 413 9.87 2.76 -4.83
N ALA A 414 9.11 3.67 -5.44
CA ALA A 414 8.90 5.01 -4.91
C ALA A 414 8.26 4.95 -3.52
N ARG A 415 8.59 5.94 -2.66
CA ARG A 415 7.96 6.08 -1.34
C ARG A 415 6.44 6.09 -1.51
N ALA A 416 5.74 5.28 -0.71
CA ALA A 416 4.29 5.27 -0.72
C ALA A 416 3.75 6.64 -0.29
N PRO A 417 2.69 7.14 -0.93
CA PRO A 417 1.97 8.29 -0.41
C PRO A 417 1.46 8.00 1.00
N GLU A 418 1.19 9.07 1.74
CA GLU A 418 0.43 8.96 2.98
C GLU A 418 -0.94 8.36 2.63
N PRO A 419 -1.30 7.20 3.21
CA PRO A 419 -2.57 6.56 2.91
C PRO A 419 -3.72 7.46 3.39
N ASP A 420 -4.86 7.37 2.72
CA ASP A 420 -6.03 8.10 3.18
C ASP A 420 -6.42 7.65 4.60
N GLY A 421 -6.37 8.58 5.55
CA GLY A 421 -6.75 8.35 6.94
C GLY A 421 -8.25 8.62 7.20
N ARG A 422 -8.99 9.18 6.23
CA ARG A 422 -10.36 9.63 6.45
C ARG A 422 -11.42 8.61 6.07
N LEU A 423 -11.48 8.20 4.80
CA LEU A 423 -12.61 7.45 4.25
C LEU A 423 -12.22 6.01 3.90
N ALA A 424 -11.07 5.81 3.25
CA ALA A 424 -10.57 4.50 2.84
C ALA A 424 -10.48 3.47 3.99
N PRO A 425 -10.05 3.84 5.22
CA PRO A 425 -9.98 2.88 6.33
C PRO A 425 -11.36 2.34 6.73
N ALA A 426 -12.42 3.16 6.64
CA ALA A 426 -13.77 2.72 6.94
C ALA A 426 -14.26 1.67 5.92
N ALA A 427 -14.00 1.87 4.63
CA ALA A 427 -14.34 0.90 3.59
C ALA A 427 -13.57 -0.41 3.74
N ARG A 428 -12.27 -0.36 4.04
CA ARG A 428 -11.47 -1.56 4.33
C ARG A 428 -12.01 -2.34 5.52
N SER A 429 -12.20 -1.67 6.65
CA SER A 429 -12.68 -2.32 7.87
C SER A 429 -14.08 -2.90 7.70
N PHE A 430 -14.96 -2.21 6.98
CA PHE A 430 -16.27 -2.74 6.60
C PHE A 430 -16.13 -4.03 5.77
N ALA A 431 -15.37 -3.98 4.67
CA ALA A 431 -15.16 -5.13 3.80
C ALA A 431 -14.51 -6.32 4.53
N ALA A 432 -13.52 -6.07 5.40
CA ALA A 432 -12.85 -7.09 6.19
C ALA A 432 -13.80 -7.81 7.17
N VAL A 433 -14.74 -7.09 7.78
CA VAL A 433 -15.79 -7.70 8.63
C VAL A 433 -16.69 -8.62 7.80
N ILE A 434 -17.08 -8.19 6.60
CA ILE A 434 -17.90 -8.99 5.69
C ILE A 434 -17.13 -10.24 5.22
N ASP A 435 -15.89 -10.09 4.75
CA ASP A 435 -15.02 -11.19 4.31
C ASP A 435 -14.92 -12.25 5.41
N LYS A 436 -14.67 -11.83 6.66
CA LYS A 436 -14.62 -12.71 7.81
C LYS A 436 -15.95 -13.42 8.09
N ALA A 437 -17.08 -12.72 7.95
CA ALA A 437 -18.40 -13.30 8.19
C ALA A 437 -18.80 -14.35 7.14
N VAL A 438 -18.39 -14.15 5.88
CA VAL A 438 -18.69 -15.09 4.78
C VAL A 438 -17.59 -16.14 4.57
N GLY A 439 -16.45 -16.02 5.25
CA GLY A 439 -15.30 -16.90 5.10
C GLY A 439 -14.53 -16.71 3.78
N ALA A 440 -14.52 -15.49 3.25
CA ALA A 440 -13.74 -15.12 2.07
C ALA A 440 -12.30 -14.74 2.43
N GLU A 441 -11.42 -14.74 1.43
CA GLU A 441 -10.07 -14.16 1.56
C GLU A 441 -10.15 -12.64 1.76
N GLU A 442 -9.17 -12.09 2.47
CA GLU A 442 -9.11 -10.65 2.76
C GLU A 442 -9.06 -9.80 1.48
N GLY A 443 -9.92 -8.79 1.40
CA GLY A 443 -9.96 -7.83 0.29
C GLY A 443 -10.77 -8.30 -0.92
N VAL A 444 -11.40 -9.47 -0.86
CA VAL A 444 -12.33 -9.94 -1.92
C VAL A 444 -13.58 -9.08 -1.95
N THR A 445 -14.18 -8.80 -0.79
CA THR A 445 -15.37 -7.94 -0.71
C THR A 445 -15.07 -6.54 -1.22
N LEU A 446 -13.93 -5.95 -0.84
CA LEU A 446 -13.56 -4.61 -1.28
C LEU A 446 -13.43 -4.51 -2.81
N ARG A 447 -12.79 -5.51 -3.44
CA ARG A 447 -12.67 -5.60 -4.90
C ARG A 447 -14.04 -5.68 -5.58
N ARG A 448 -14.96 -6.49 -5.05
CA ARG A 448 -16.33 -6.58 -5.59
C ARG A 448 -17.11 -5.28 -5.45
N MET A 449 -16.98 -4.59 -4.31
CA MET A 449 -17.58 -3.28 -4.13
C MET A 449 -17.06 -2.29 -5.18
N ALA A 450 -15.75 -2.29 -5.46
CA ALA A 450 -15.13 -1.39 -6.43
C ALA A 450 -15.54 -1.70 -7.89
N GLY A 451 -15.87 -2.94 -8.23
CA GLY A 451 -16.33 -3.33 -9.58
C GLY A 451 -17.79 -3.00 -9.89
N GLU A 452 -18.52 -2.40 -8.94
CA GLU A 452 -19.95 -2.15 -9.03
C GLU A 452 -20.26 -0.66 -9.10
N SER A 453 -21.41 -0.32 -9.68
CA SER A 453 -21.89 1.07 -9.69
C SER A 453 -22.14 1.58 -8.26
N ALA A 454 -21.99 2.89 -8.03
CA ALA A 454 -22.16 3.53 -6.71
C ALA A 454 -23.36 3.02 -5.86
N PRO A 455 -24.60 2.90 -6.38
CA PRO A 455 -25.74 2.41 -5.59
C PRO A 455 -25.75 0.89 -5.34
N ARG A 456 -24.85 0.13 -5.99
CA ARG A 456 -24.74 -1.34 -5.87
C ARG A 456 -23.50 -1.80 -5.10
N MET A 457 -22.58 -0.90 -4.75
CA MET A 457 -21.35 -1.25 -4.03
C MET A 457 -21.64 -1.99 -2.72
N VAL A 458 -22.49 -1.44 -1.85
CA VAL A 458 -22.90 -2.11 -0.60
C VAL A 458 -23.68 -3.38 -0.87
N GLN A 459 -24.57 -3.36 -1.86
CA GLN A 459 -25.37 -4.52 -2.22
C GLN A 459 -24.49 -5.72 -2.61
N ALA A 460 -23.36 -5.47 -3.29
CA ALA A 460 -22.39 -6.51 -3.66
C ALA A 460 -21.70 -7.13 -2.45
N ALA A 461 -21.36 -6.32 -1.43
CA ALA A 461 -20.83 -6.83 -0.17
C ALA A 461 -21.87 -7.64 0.62
N VAL A 462 -23.09 -7.11 0.73
CA VAL A 462 -24.17 -7.68 1.55
C VAL A 462 -24.81 -8.91 0.89
N GLY A 463 -24.77 -9.02 -0.43
CA GLY A 463 -25.37 -10.12 -1.19
C GLY A 463 -24.92 -11.50 -0.69
N ASP A 464 -23.61 -11.68 -0.55
CA ASP A 464 -23.01 -12.94 -0.07
C ASP A 464 -23.27 -13.17 1.41
N LEU A 465 -23.24 -12.11 2.21
CA LEU A 465 -23.61 -12.17 3.62
C LEU A 465 -25.04 -12.69 3.80
N VAL A 466 -26.01 -12.17 3.05
CA VAL A 466 -27.42 -12.62 3.12
C VAL A 466 -27.60 -14.03 2.53
N ALA A 467 -26.84 -14.37 1.49
CA ALA A 467 -26.86 -15.72 0.93
C ALA A 467 -26.30 -16.78 1.90
N GLY A 468 -25.26 -16.42 2.66
CA GLY A 468 -24.55 -17.28 3.61
C GLY A 468 -25.15 -17.34 5.02
N SER A 469 -25.89 -16.32 5.47
CA SER A 469 -26.42 -16.19 6.84
C SER A 469 -27.65 -17.06 7.16
N GLY A 470 -28.13 -17.89 6.24
CA GLY A 470 -29.28 -18.77 6.48
C GLY A 470 -30.66 -18.08 6.32
N VAL A 471 -30.70 -16.83 5.85
CA VAL A 471 -31.95 -16.14 5.49
C VAL A 471 -32.71 -16.93 4.42
N GLN A 472 -34.02 -17.12 4.63
CA GLN A 472 -34.87 -17.86 3.71
C GLN A 472 -34.88 -17.22 2.32
N ALA A 473 -34.82 -18.02 1.26
CA ALA A 473 -34.70 -17.53 -0.12
C ALA A 473 -35.75 -16.47 -0.52
N VAL A 474 -36.98 -16.61 -0.02
CA VAL A 474 -38.08 -15.65 -0.28
C VAL A 474 -37.89 -14.30 0.42
N GLU A 475 -37.06 -14.25 1.47
CA GLU A 475 -36.82 -13.06 2.28
C GLU A 475 -35.52 -12.33 1.93
N ARG A 476 -34.58 -13.04 1.29
CA ARG A 476 -33.29 -12.50 0.84
C ARG A 476 -33.39 -11.14 0.13
N PRO A 477 -34.28 -10.90 -0.84
CA PRO A 477 -34.34 -9.59 -1.50
C PRO A 477 -34.75 -8.46 -0.53
N PHE A 478 -35.60 -8.74 0.46
CA PHE A 478 -36.00 -7.76 1.48
C PHE A 478 -34.87 -7.51 2.47
N ALA A 479 -34.22 -8.57 2.96
CA ALA A 479 -33.08 -8.48 3.86
C ALA A 479 -31.92 -7.72 3.21
N LEU A 480 -31.59 -8.05 1.95
CA LEU A 480 -30.57 -7.39 1.16
C LEU A 480 -30.84 -5.89 1.04
N SER A 481 -32.04 -5.50 0.61
CA SER A 481 -32.42 -4.09 0.51
C SER A 481 -32.33 -3.38 1.86
N ARG A 482 -32.84 -3.97 2.95
CA ARG A 482 -32.85 -3.32 4.28
C ARG A 482 -31.45 -3.10 4.85
N ILE A 483 -30.56 -4.09 4.70
CA ILE A 483 -29.18 -3.99 5.17
C ILE A 483 -28.41 -2.98 4.30
N THR A 484 -28.63 -3.01 2.99
CA THR A 484 -28.00 -2.07 2.04
C THR A 484 -28.37 -0.63 2.40
N ASP A 485 -29.66 -0.33 2.54
CA ASP A 485 -30.16 1.00 2.93
C ASP A 485 -29.56 1.51 4.25
N GLU A 486 -29.38 0.60 5.22
CA GLU A 486 -28.83 0.96 6.53
C GLU A 486 -27.34 1.29 6.42
N VAL A 487 -26.56 0.43 5.75
CA VAL A 487 -25.12 0.65 5.56
C VAL A 487 -24.86 1.91 4.74
N ASP A 488 -25.63 2.15 3.66
CA ASP A 488 -25.55 3.38 2.86
C ASP A 488 -25.79 4.62 3.72
N LEU A 489 -26.80 4.59 4.60
CA LEU A 489 -27.09 5.69 5.51
C LEU A 489 -25.94 5.93 6.51
N GLN A 490 -25.30 4.87 7.02
CA GLN A 490 -24.14 5.00 7.90
C GLN A 490 -22.92 5.58 7.18
N PHE A 491 -22.66 5.18 5.93
CA PHE A 491 -21.57 5.74 5.12
C PHE A 491 -21.85 7.19 4.69
N ALA A 492 -23.09 7.56 4.40
CA ALA A 492 -23.46 8.95 4.15
C ALA A 492 -23.22 9.86 5.38
N ALA A 493 -23.38 9.31 6.59
CA ALA A 493 -23.11 10.01 7.85
C ALA A 493 -21.61 10.07 8.24
N LEU A 494 -20.77 9.23 7.63
CA LEU A 494 -19.34 9.08 7.97
C LEU A 494 -18.59 10.41 8.05
N PRO A 495 -18.69 11.36 7.09
CA PRO A 495 -17.94 12.62 7.17
C PRO A 495 -18.28 13.41 8.43
N GLY A 496 -19.56 13.43 8.82
CA GLY A 496 -20.02 14.10 10.05
C GLY A 496 -19.57 13.39 11.33
N VAL A 497 -19.38 12.07 11.30
CA VAL A 497 -18.82 11.31 12.43
C VAL A 497 -17.34 11.64 12.60
N LEU A 498 -16.59 11.66 11.50
CA LEU A 498 -15.15 11.97 11.50
C LEU A 498 -14.87 13.41 11.93
N ASP A 499 -15.66 14.37 11.47
CA ASP A 499 -15.49 15.79 11.85
C ASP A 499 -15.77 16.04 13.35
N ASN A 500 -16.49 15.12 14.03
CA ASN A 500 -16.77 15.18 15.46
C ASN A 500 -15.86 14.26 16.30
N ALA A 501 -15.06 13.41 15.68
CA ALA A 501 -14.17 12.49 16.37
C ALA A 501 -12.89 13.19 16.85
N LEU A 502 -12.45 12.85 18.06
CA LEU A 502 -11.26 13.42 18.71
C LEU A 502 -9.96 12.65 18.41
N TYR A 503 -10.02 11.53 17.67
CA TYR A 503 -8.92 10.58 17.50
C TYR A 503 -8.77 10.15 16.03
N ASP A 504 -7.52 9.88 15.63
CA ASP A 504 -7.16 9.49 14.26
C ASP A 504 -7.67 8.09 13.86
N ASP A 505 -7.99 7.21 14.82
CA ASP A 505 -8.47 5.84 14.57
C ASP A 505 -10.01 5.73 14.35
N SER A 506 -10.73 6.85 14.25
CA SER A 506 -12.21 6.81 14.20
C SER A 506 -12.80 6.21 12.91
N ALA A 507 -12.09 6.32 11.79
CA ALA A 507 -12.56 5.80 10.50
C ALA A 507 -12.58 4.26 10.45
N PRO A 508 -11.50 3.54 10.77
CA PRO A 508 -11.52 2.07 10.76
C PRO A 508 -12.47 1.50 11.82
N GLU A 509 -12.54 2.10 13.03
CA GLU A 509 -13.48 1.67 14.07
C GLU A 509 -14.94 1.80 13.60
N TYR A 510 -15.28 2.91 12.94
CA TYR A 510 -16.61 3.11 12.40
C TYR A 510 -16.93 2.13 11.28
N GLY A 511 -15.98 1.87 10.37
CA GLY A 511 -16.13 0.84 9.34
C GLY A 511 -16.43 -0.55 9.92
N THR A 512 -15.71 -0.93 10.97
CA THR A 512 -15.96 -2.18 11.71
C THR A 512 -17.37 -2.20 12.32
N LEU A 513 -17.78 -1.12 12.99
CA LEU A 513 -19.13 -1.00 13.56
C LEU A 513 -20.22 -1.19 12.49
N VAL A 514 -20.08 -0.54 11.34
CA VAL A 514 -21.04 -0.65 10.23
C VAL A 514 -21.09 -2.08 9.69
N GLY A 515 -19.95 -2.75 9.57
CA GLY A 515 -19.87 -4.16 9.19
C GLY A 515 -20.56 -5.08 10.20
N GLU A 516 -20.34 -4.87 11.50
CA GLU A 516 -20.98 -5.64 12.57
C GLU A 516 -22.51 -5.45 12.59
N VAL A 517 -22.99 -4.24 12.29
CA VAL A 517 -24.42 -3.95 12.13
C VAL A 517 -25.00 -4.78 10.97
N ALA A 518 -24.33 -4.80 9.82
CA ALA A 518 -24.78 -5.58 8.66
C ALA A 518 -24.85 -7.08 8.98
N VAL A 519 -23.82 -7.64 9.61
CA VAL A 519 -23.77 -9.05 10.06
C VAL A 519 -24.92 -9.34 11.02
N LYS A 520 -25.09 -8.53 12.06
CA LYS A 520 -26.15 -8.71 13.06
C LYS A 520 -27.56 -8.62 12.47
N MET A 521 -27.78 -7.71 11.51
CA MET A 521 -29.06 -7.64 10.80
C MET A 521 -29.33 -8.92 9.99
N SER A 522 -28.30 -9.45 9.31
CA SER A 522 -28.42 -10.71 8.56
C SER A 522 -28.76 -11.90 9.48
N GLU A 523 -28.12 -12.00 10.64
CA GLU A 523 -28.41 -13.01 11.67
C GLU A 523 -29.83 -12.86 12.20
N THR A 524 -30.25 -11.63 12.51
CA THR A 524 -31.60 -11.34 13.01
C THR A 524 -32.68 -11.78 12.02
N TYR A 525 -32.48 -11.51 10.71
CA TYR A 525 -33.42 -11.94 9.68
C TYR A 525 -33.40 -13.45 9.43
N ALA A 526 -32.27 -14.13 9.68
CA ALA A 526 -32.20 -15.58 9.64
C ALA A 526 -32.93 -16.22 10.83
N GLU A 527 -32.79 -15.66 12.02
CA GLU A 527 -33.44 -16.14 13.26
C GLU A 527 -34.94 -15.87 13.30
N ALA A 528 -35.40 -14.78 12.68
CA ALA A 528 -36.80 -14.36 12.70
C ALA A 528 -37.42 -14.23 11.29
N PRO A 529 -37.79 -15.36 10.64
CA PRO A 529 -38.45 -15.33 9.35
C PRO A 529 -39.73 -14.48 9.35
N GLY A 530 -39.94 -13.69 8.33
CA GLY A 530 -41.04 -12.72 8.20
C GLY A 530 -40.68 -11.31 8.68
N MET A 531 -39.53 -11.11 9.32
CA MET A 531 -39.15 -9.80 9.87
C MET A 531 -38.71 -8.82 8.77
N ALA A 532 -37.75 -9.22 7.91
CA ALA A 532 -37.25 -8.36 6.83
C ALA A 532 -38.39 -7.83 5.95
N ARG A 533 -39.32 -8.71 5.55
CA ARG A 533 -40.49 -8.35 4.76
C ARG A 533 -41.44 -7.38 5.47
N ARG A 534 -41.68 -7.58 6.78
CA ARG A 534 -42.54 -6.68 7.56
C ARG A 534 -41.93 -5.29 7.69
N GLU A 535 -40.61 -5.20 7.90
CA GLU A 535 -39.90 -3.93 7.99
C GLU A 535 -39.87 -3.19 6.64
N SER A 536 -39.61 -3.90 5.53
CA SER A 536 -39.69 -3.31 4.19
C SER A 536 -41.08 -2.74 3.89
N LEU A 537 -42.14 -3.51 4.17
CA LEU A 537 -43.52 -3.07 3.95
C LEU A 537 -43.92 -1.89 4.86
N ALA A 538 -43.43 -1.85 6.10
CA ALA A 538 -43.68 -0.72 7.01
C ALA A 538 -43.06 0.58 6.47
N ARG A 539 -41.85 0.51 5.92
CA ARG A 539 -41.14 1.67 5.34
C ARG A 539 -41.80 2.17 4.05
N GLU A 540 -42.28 1.26 3.20
CA GLU A 540 -43.10 1.62 2.03
C GLU A 540 -44.39 2.33 2.44
N GLN A 541 -45.05 1.87 3.51
CA GLN A 541 -46.25 2.51 4.05
C GLN A 541 -45.96 3.88 4.66
N GLU A 542 -44.85 4.07 5.36
CA GLU A 542 -44.44 5.39 5.87
C GLU A 542 -44.10 6.37 4.74
N SER A 543 -43.42 5.88 3.69
CA SER A 543 -43.09 6.67 2.50
C SER A 543 -44.35 7.07 1.74
N ALA A 544 -45.27 6.13 1.53
CA ALA A 544 -46.58 6.39 0.93
C ALA A 544 -47.45 7.31 1.81
N ALA A 545 -47.38 7.20 3.14
CA ALA A 545 -48.10 8.06 4.07
C ALA A 545 -47.61 9.51 4.04
N ARG A 546 -46.32 9.77 3.77
CA ARG A 546 -45.80 11.13 3.54
C ARG A 546 -46.36 11.79 2.27
N PHE A 547 -46.75 10.99 1.27
CA PHE A 547 -47.42 11.49 0.05
C PHE A 547 -48.96 11.44 0.13
N ALA A 548 -49.52 10.59 0.99
CA ALA A 548 -50.96 10.49 1.22
C ALA A 548 -51.47 11.46 2.30
N SER A 549 -50.60 11.97 3.19
CA SER A 549 -50.94 13.01 4.17
C SER A 549 -50.97 14.41 3.55
N GLY A 550 -51.87 14.58 2.57
CA GLY A 550 -52.64 15.80 2.38
C GLY A 550 -51.88 17.12 2.21
N HIS A 551 -51.09 17.27 1.14
CA HIS A 551 -50.89 18.54 0.43
C HIS A 551 -50.84 18.26 -1.08
N ASP A 552 -51.99 17.97 -1.67
CA ASP A 552 -52.20 18.10 -3.12
C ASP A 552 -52.47 19.58 -3.44
N PRO A 553 -51.54 20.31 -4.09
CA PRO A 553 -51.74 21.72 -4.45
C PRO A 553 -52.77 21.90 -5.58
N ALA A 554 -53.28 20.83 -6.20
CA ALA A 554 -54.24 20.89 -7.29
C ALA A 554 -55.71 20.81 -6.83
N LEU A 555 -55.98 20.49 -5.56
CA LEU A 555 -57.35 20.35 -5.02
C LEU A 555 -57.82 21.50 -4.11
N THR A 556 -56.96 22.48 -3.81
CA THR A 556 -57.38 23.71 -3.13
C THR A 556 -57.99 24.69 -4.14
N ARG A 557 -59.28 24.49 -4.47
CA ARG A 557 -60.10 25.54 -5.07
C ARG A 557 -60.11 26.76 -4.14
N PRO A 558 -59.74 27.96 -4.61
CA PRO A 558 -59.98 29.17 -3.84
C PRO A 558 -61.50 29.37 -3.72
N GLN A 559 -62.02 29.38 -2.49
CA GLN A 559 -63.37 29.89 -2.23
C GLN A 559 -63.38 31.37 -2.62
N ALA A 560 -64.16 31.68 -3.65
CA ALA A 560 -64.44 33.05 -4.07
C ALA A 560 -65.06 33.83 -2.90
N GLN A 561 -64.32 34.81 -2.40
CA GLN A 561 -64.83 35.81 -1.46
C GLN A 561 -65.62 36.85 -2.25
N ALA A 562 -66.88 37.05 -1.86
CA ALA A 562 -67.81 38.00 -2.49
C ALA A 562 -67.29 39.45 -2.37
N PRO A 563 -67.60 40.32 -3.35
CA PRO A 563 -67.04 41.66 -3.44
C PRO A 563 -67.71 42.62 -2.44
N ALA A 564 -66.89 43.33 -1.66
CA ALA A 564 -67.32 44.52 -0.93
C ALA A 564 -67.06 45.77 -1.79
N ALA A 565 -68.04 46.66 -1.77
CA ALA A 565 -68.21 47.80 -2.65
C ALA A 565 -67.14 48.90 -2.50
N SER A 566 -66.73 49.41 -3.67
CA SER A 566 -66.37 50.78 -4.06
C SER A 566 -65.88 51.79 -3.00
N GLN A 567 -64.73 52.41 -3.27
CA GLN A 567 -64.66 53.88 -3.35
C GLN A 567 -63.62 54.39 -4.37
N THR A 568 -64.10 55.38 -5.09
CA THR A 568 -63.63 56.10 -6.28
C THR A 568 -62.40 56.98 -5.99
N THR A 569 -61.47 57.13 -6.93
CA THR A 569 -61.12 58.45 -7.53
C THR A 569 -60.15 58.38 -8.72
N ALA A 570 -60.69 58.78 -9.87
CA ALA A 570 -60.12 59.68 -10.89
C ALA A 570 -58.85 59.33 -11.72
N ARG A 571 -59.11 59.14 -13.03
CA ARG A 571 -58.46 59.78 -14.22
C ARG A 571 -56.98 59.45 -14.47
N THR A 572 -56.54 59.02 -15.64
CA THR A 572 -56.78 59.65 -16.96
C THR A 572 -56.45 58.67 -18.11
N THR A 573 -57.19 58.87 -19.19
CA THR A 573 -57.22 58.27 -20.53
C THR A 573 -55.91 58.30 -21.33
N SER A 574 -55.64 57.25 -22.12
CA SER A 574 -55.59 57.36 -23.60
C SER A 574 -55.53 55.98 -24.31
N ASN A 575 -56.66 55.64 -24.91
CA ASN A 575 -56.91 54.96 -26.19
C ASN A 575 -55.78 54.25 -26.98
N ALA A 576 -56.18 53.07 -27.48
CA ALA A 576 -56.11 52.59 -28.87
C ALA A 576 -54.75 52.16 -29.45
N ASP A 577 -54.64 51.17 -30.33
CA ASP A 577 -55.43 50.00 -30.74
C ASP A 577 -54.41 49.15 -31.58
N PRO A 578 -54.76 48.08 -32.31
CA PRO A 578 -54.00 46.84 -32.32
C PRO A 578 -53.13 46.70 -33.58
N LYS A 579 -52.28 45.67 -33.65
CA LYS A 579 -52.03 44.92 -34.89
C LYS A 579 -51.12 43.73 -34.63
N ARG A 580 -51.76 42.55 -34.62
CA ARG A 580 -51.18 41.32 -35.18
C ARG A 580 -51.00 41.54 -36.69
N PRO A 581 -50.00 40.90 -37.31
CA PRO A 581 -50.35 39.71 -38.06
C PRO A 581 -49.34 38.55 -37.91
N THR A 582 -49.93 37.36 -37.98
CA THR A 582 -49.35 36.07 -38.36
C THR A 582 -48.48 36.14 -39.61
N LEU A 583 -47.46 35.28 -39.71
CA LEU A 583 -47.28 34.37 -40.85
C LEU A 583 -46.17 33.33 -40.62
N ASP A 584 -46.58 32.09 -40.90
CA ASP A 584 -45.86 30.84 -41.13
C ASP A 584 -44.48 30.93 -41.79
N ARG A 585 -43.55 30.08 -41.32
CA ARG A 585 -43.11 28.90 -42.06
C ARG A 585 -42.50 27.85 -41.14
#